data_AF-A0A9D1MFI3-F1
#
_entry.id   AF-A0A9D1MFI3-F1
#
_cell.length_a   1.000
_cell.length_b   1.000
_cell.length_c   1.000
_cell.angle_alpha   90.00
_cell.angle_beta   90.00
_cell.angle_gamma   90.00
#
_symmetry.space_group_name_H-M   'P 1'
#
loop_
_entity.id
_entity.type
_entity.pdbx_description
1 polymer ?
#
loop_
_entity_poly.entity_id
_entity_poly.type
_entity_poly.pdbx_seq_one_letter_code
_entity_poly.pdbx_strand_id
1 'polypeptide(L)'
;MYSTVSSNEETKSASPAPRAGKEDKLLRLKKFWKRNREGWMFVLPLVIGLGVFTLYPMIQSLIWSFFNYTGGIYYYPVGFGNYIHIFTKDPEFWKVVGNTCFYAFCSVPIVLV
;
A
#
# COMPACT_ATOMS: atom_id res chain seq x y z
N MET A 1 52.94 1.42 -60.91
CA MET A 1 52.79 1.96 -59.54
C MET A 1 51.43 1.50 -59.03
N TYR A 2 51.43 0.38 -58.29
CA TYR A 2 50.42 -0.26 -57.40
C TYR A 2 48.91 -0.08 -57.72
N SER A 3 48.17 -1.06 -58.28
CA SER A 3 47.61 -2.32 -57.72
C SER A 3 46.35 -2.18 -56.83
N THR A 4 45.19 -2.35 -57.48
CA THR A 4 43.97 -3.14 -57.12
C THR A 4 43.69 -3.61 -55.67
N VAL A 5 42.48 -3.27 -55.21
CA VAL A 5 41.41 -4.13 -54.63
C VAL A 5 41.64 -4.92 -53.31
N SER A 6 40.68 -4.73 -52.38
CA SER A 6 40.16 -5.66 -51.34
C SER A 6 40.89 -5.82 -50.00
N SER A 7 40.31 -5.20 -48.96
CA SER A 7 40.03 -5.77 -47.63
C SER A 7 39.43 -4.65 -46.73
N ASN A 8 38.11 -4.51 -46.64
CA ASN A 8 37.28 -5.10 -45.58
C ASN A 8 37.92 -5.16 -44.19
N GLU A 9 37.21 -4.49 -43.26
CA GLU A 9 36.96 -4.88 -41.88
C GLU A 9 38.02 -4.58 -40.81
N GLU A 10 37.53 -4.44 -39.56
CA GLU A 10 38.27 -4.26 -38.31
C GLU A 10 38.80 -2.82 -38.06
N THR A 11 37.98 -1.88 -37.61
CA THR A 11 37.60 -1.82 -36.19
C THR A 11 36.39 -0.91 -36.00
N LYS A 12 35.24 -1.46 -36.38
CA LYS A 12 34.02 -1.30 -35.57
C LYS A 12 34.34 -1.91 -34.19
N SER A 13 33.82 -1.31 -33.11
CA SER A 13 34.00 -1.71 -31.69
C SER A 13 35.20 -1.04 -31.02
N ALA A 14 35.05 -0.15 -30.05
CA ALA A 14 34.19 -0.30 -28.88
C ALA A 14 33.48 1.00 -28.51
N SER A 15 32.17 1.02 -28.75
CA SER A 15 31.23 1.76 -27.90
C SER A 15 31.56 1.46 -26.44
N PRO A 16 31.65 2.45 -25.52
CA PRO A 16 31.73 2.11 -24.11
C PRO A 16 30.48 1.32 -23.77
N ALA A 17 30.68 0.07 -23.36
CA ALA A 17 29.62 -0.85 -23.00
C ALA A 17 28.68 -0.22 -21.96
N PRO A 18 27.37 -0.52 -22.00
CA PRO A 18 26.38 0.05 -21.11
C PRO A 18 26.57 -0.53 -19.71
N ARG A 19 27.39 0.11 -18.87
CA ARG A 19 27.42 -0.12 -17.41
C ARG A 19 26.25 0.57 -16.69
N ALA A 20 25.15 0.77 -17.43
CA ALA A 20 24.07 1.73 -17.21
C ALA A 20 22.85 1.12 -16.50
N GLY A 21 23.03 0.05 -15.72
CA GLY A 21 21.89 -0.77 -15.28
C GLY A 21 21.25 -0.32 -13.97
N LYS A 22 22.07 0.07 -12.99
CA LYS A 22 21.66 0.31 -11.59
C LYS A 22 21.98 1.71 -11.11
N GLU A 23 23.22 2.16 -11.29
CA GLU A 23 23.70 3.52 -10.97
C GLU A 23 22.79 4.58 -11.63
N ASP A 24 22.50 4.40 -12.91
CA ASP A 24 21.71 5.31 -13.74
C ASP A 24 20.24 5.36 -13.32
N LYS A 25 19.68 4.22 -12.92
CA LYS A 25 18.31 4.14 -12.38
C LYS A 25 18.23 4.85 -11.03
N LEU A 26 19.21 4.64 -10.15
CA LEU A 26 19.29 5.30 -8.84
C LEU A 26 19.45 6.82 -9.00
N LEU A 27 20.32 7.27 -9.90
CA LEU A 27 20.52 8.68 -10.22
C LEU A 27 19.25 9.31 -10.82
N ARG A 28 18.53 8.58 -11.69
CA ARG A 28 17.24 9.03 -12.25
C ARG A 28 16.14 9.13 -11.19
N LEU A 29 16.03 8.14 -10.30
CA LEU A 29 15.09 8.17 -9.16
C LEU A 29 15.37 9.35 -8.23
N LYS A 30 16.65 9.56 -7.89
CA LYS A 30 17.08 10.67 -7.03
C LYS A 30 16.81 12.03 -7.70
N LYS A 31 17.01 12.14 -9.01
CA LYS A 31 16.73 13.37 -9.79
C LYS A 31 15.22 13.62 -9.94
N PHE A 32 14.40 12.59 -10.06
CA PHE A 32 12.94 12.68 -10.05
C PHE A 32 12.41 13.18 -8.70
N TRP A 33 12.87 12.59 -7.59
CA TRP A 33 12.53 13.05 -6.24
C TRP A 33 12.98 14.48 -5.98
N LYS A 34 14.18 14.88 -6.46
CA LYS A 34 14.68 16.25 -6.31
C LYS A 34 13.87 17.28 -7.10
N ARG A 35 13.38 16.91 -8.30
CA ARG A 35 12.63 17.84 -9.17
C ARG A 35 11.18 18.01 -8.75
N ASN A 36 10.58 17.02 -8.09
CA ASN A 36 9.16 17.05 -7.71
C ASN A 36 8.94 17.44 -6.24
N ARG A 37 10.00 17.76 -5.49
CA ARG A 37 9.95 18.03 -4.06
C ARG A 37 8.93 19.14 -3.70
N GLU A 38 8.86 20.19 -4.51
CA GLU A 38 7.89 21.29 -4.33
C GLU A 38 6.44 20.81 -4.45
N GLY A 39 6.13 19.94 -5.42
CA GLY A 39 4.80 19.34 -5.57
C GLY A 39 4.40 18.48 -4.37
N TRP A 40 5.36 17.74 -3.80
CA TRP A 40 5.12 16.97 -2.57
C TRP A 40 4.85 17.88 -1.36
N MET A 41 5.45 19.07 -1.28
CA MET A 41 5.18 20.01 -0.18
C MET A 41 3.74 20.53 -0.20
N PHE A 42 3.16 20.75 -1.38
CA PHE A 42 1.75 21.15 -1.51
C PHE A 42 0.77 20.02 -1.16
N VAL A 43 1.13 18.76 -1.45
CA VAL A 43 0.30 17.59 -1.16
C VAL A 43 0.44 17.14 0.30
N LEU A 44 1.59 17.39 0.93
CA LEU A 44 1.91 17.01 2.30
C LEU A 44 0.82 17.38 3.33
N PRO A 45 0.33 18.63 3.42
CA PRO A 45 -0.65 19.01 4.44
C PRO A 45 -1.98 18.26 4.27
N LEU A 46 -2.40 17.98 3.04
CA LEU A 46 -3.61 17.21 2.78
C LEU A 46 -3.43 15.73 3.16
N VAL A 47 -2.29 15.13 2.80
CA VAL A 47 -1.99 13.73 3.17
C VAL A 47 -1.82 13.58 4.67
N ILE A 48 -1.17 14.53 5.33
CA ILE A 48 -1.04 14.54 6.80
C ILE A 48 -2.41 14.70 7.44
N GLY A 49 -3.24 15.65 6.96
CA GLY A 49 -4.60 15.84 7.46
C GLY A 49 -5.41 14.55 7.35
N LEU A 50 -5.52 13.98 6.14
CA LEU A 50 -6.24 12.71 5.92
C LEU A 50 -5.65 11.56 6.73
N GLY A 51 -4.32 11.48 6.79
CA GLY A 51 -3.59 10.46 7.55
C GLY A 51 -3.92 10.55 9.04
N VAL A 52 -3.86 11.74 9.64
CA VAL A 52 -4.21 11.93 11.05
C VAL A 52 -5.69 11.63 11.29
N PHE A 53 -6.60 12.20 10.50
CA PHE A 53 -8.03 11.98 10.67
C PHE A 53 -8.48 10.53 10.46
N THR A 54 -7.75 9.74 9.66
CA THR A 54 -8.06 8.33 9.44
C THR A 54 -7.35 7.44 10.45
N LEU A 55 -6.04 7.62 10.62
CA LEU A 55 -5.21 6.74 11.45
C LEU A 55 -5.43 6.97 12.94
N TYR A 56 -5.70 8.20 13.37
CA TYR A 56 -5.95 8.50 14.78
C TYR A 56 -7.14 7.69 15.34
N PRO A 57 -8.37 7.80 14.79
CA PRO A 57 -9.49 7.00 15.28
C PRO A 57 -9.29 5.51 15.02
N MET A 58 -8.62 5.11 13.93
CA MET A 58 -8.34 3.69 13.64
C MET A 58 -7.45 3.05 14.72
N ILE A 59 -6.35 3.71 15.09
CA ILE A 59 -5.44 3.24 16.14
C ILE A 59 -6.17 3.23 17.48
N GLN A 60 -6.95 4.27 17.78
CA GLN A 60 -7.75 4.33 19.00
C GLN A 60 -8.76 3.17 19.09
N SER A 61 -9.49 2.89 18.01
CA SER A 61 -10.41 1.75 17.93
C SER A 61 -9.68 0.43 18.07
N LEU A 62 -8.49 0.30 17.47
CA LEU A 62 -7.66 -0.89 17.59
C LEU A 62 -7.20 -1.11 19.04
N ILE A 63 -6.72 -0.07 19.71
CA ILE A 63 -6.34 -0.11 21.13
C ILE A 63 -7.56 -0.57 21.93
N TRP A 64 -8.71 0.08 21.77
CA TRP A 64 -9.94 -0.26 22.49
C TRP A 64 -10.43 -1.69 22.24
N SER A 65 -10.16 -2.28 21.06
CA SER A 65 -10.50 -3.67 20.80
C SER A 65 -9.82 -4.68 21.74
N PHE A 66 -8.68 -4.29 22.36
CA PHE A 66 -7.96 -5.10 23.35
C PHE A 66 -8.38 -4.83 24.81
N PHE A 67 -9.22 -3.83 25.05
CA PHE A 67 -9.76 -3.52 26.37
C PHE A 67 -11.23 -3.92 26.45
N ASN A 68 -11.66 -4.40 27.61
CA ASN A 68 -13.08 -4.60 27.85
C ASN A 68 -13.66 -3.27 28.33
N TYR A 69 -14.71 -2.81 27.65
CA TYR A 69 -15.44 -1.59 27.96
C TYR A 69 -16.84 -1.96 28.45
N THR A 70 -17.05 -1.98 29.77
CA THR A 70 -18.37 -2.22 30.36
C THR A 70 -18.93 -0.91 30.92
N GLY A 71 -20.02 -0.42 30.33
CA GLY A 71 -20.84 0.64 30.90
C GLY A 71 -20.15 2.01 31.07
N GLY A 72 -19.08 2.29 30.33
CA GLY A 72 -18.44 3.61 30.34
C GLY A 72 -17.28 3.80 31.31
N ILE A 73 -17.10 2.89 32.28
CA ILE A 73 -16.34 3.20 33.50
C ILE A 73 -15.09 2.32 33.66
N TYR A 74 -15.09 1.11 33.11
CA TYR A 74 -14.01 0.15 33.33
C TYR A 74 -13.28 -0.20 32.05
N TYR A 75 -11.97 0.04 32.04
CA TYR A 75 -11.04 -0.40 31.00
C TYR A 75 -10.09 -1.45 31.60
N TYR A 76 -10.47 -2.73 31.52
CA TYR A 76 -9.55 -3.81 31.86
C TYR A 76 -8.89 -4.33 30.58
N PRO A 77 -7.55 -4.47 30.54
CA PRO A 77 -6.89 -5.09 29.41
C PRO A 77 -7.28 -6.57 29.33
N VAL A 78 -7.95 -6.97 28.24
CA VAL A 78 -8.41 -8.35 28.00
C VAL A 78 -7.69 -9.01 26.82
N GLY A 79 -6.82 -8.28 26.14
CA GLY A 79 -6.10 -8.78 24.97
C GLY A 79 -7.07 -9.27 23.91
N PHE A 80 -6.93 -10.53 23.48
CA PHE A 80 -7.79 -11.14 22.46
C PHE A 80 -9.12 -11.68 22.99
N GLY A 81 -9.44 -11.50 24.28
CA GLY A 81 -10.66 -12.02 24.90
C GLY A 81 -11.94 -11.56 24.21
N ASN A 82 -11.99 -10.31 23.73
CA ASN A 82 -13.13 -9.76 23.00
C ASN A 82 -13.39 -10.51 21.68
N TYR A 83 -12.35 -10.81 20.91
CA TYR A 83 -12.47 -11.53 19.65
C TYR A 83 -12.97 -12.97 19.89
N ILE A 84 -12.37 -13.68 20.84
CA ILE A 84 -12.79 -15.05 21.18
C ILE A 84 -14.25 -15.06 21.62
N HIS A 85 -14.68 -14.09 22.42
CA HIS A 85 -16.07 -13.98 22.86
C HIS A 85 -17.03 -13.85 21.68
N ILE A 86 -16.74 -12.97 20.73
CA ILE A 86 -17.58 -12.77 19.53
C ILE A 86 -17.66 -14.04 18.68
N PHE A 87 -16.55 -14.76 18.48
CA PHE A 87 -16.55 -15.95 17.63
C PHE A 87 -17.17 -17.20 18.28
N THR A 88 -17.15 -17.30 19.61
CA THR A 88 -17.52 -18.54 20.32
C THR A 88 -18.75 -18.43 21.20
N LYS A 89 -18.98 -17.27 21.82
CA LYS A 89 -20.03 -17.07 22.82
C LYS A 89 -21.20 -16.26 22.30
N ASP A 90 -21.00 -15.45 21.27
CA ASP A 90 -22.08 -14.67 20.65
C ASP A 90 -22.89 -15.54 19.67
N PRO A 91 -24.16 -15.85 19.96
CA PRO A 91 -25.00 -16.68 19.11
C PRO A 91 -25.51 -15.95 17.86
N GLU A 92 -25.39 -14.62 17.81
CA GLU A 92 -25.88 -13.81 16.68
C GLU A 92 -24.79 -13.50 15.67
N PHE A 93 -23.52 -13.56 16.08
CA PHE A 93 -22.38 -13.24 15.21
C PHE A 93 -22.44 -13.93 13.84
N TRP A 94 -22.58 -15.26 13.82
CA TRP A 94 -22.66 -16.03 12.57
C TRP A 94 -23.92 -15.77 11.75
N LYS A 95 -25.03 -15.42 12.41
CA LYS A 95 -26.28 -15.04 11.72
C LYS A 95 -26.10 -13.72 10.98
N VAL A 96 -25.51 -12.72 11.64
CA VAL A 96 -25.25 -11.40 11.04
C VAL A 96 -24.25 -11.50 9.90
N VAL A 97 -23.18 -12.28 10.07
CA VAL A 97 -22.20 -12.54 9.00
C VAL A 97 -22.88 -13.19 7.79
N GLY A 98 -23.68 -14.24 8.00
CA GLY A 98 -24.43 -14.90 6.93
C GLY A 98 -25.38 -13.95 6.19
N ASN A 99 -26.15 -13.15 6.93
CA ASN A 99 -27.04 -12.15 6.35
C ASN A 99 -26.29 -11.09 5.55
N THR A 100 -25.14 -10.62 6.05
CA THR A 100 -24.31 -9.61 5.36
C THR A 100 -23.71 -10.19 4.08
N CYS A 101 -23.23 -11.43 4.10
CA CYS A 101 -22.74 -12.11 2.90
C CYS A 101 -23.85 -12.33 1.87
N PHE A 102 -25.04 -12.75 2.32
CA PHE A 102 -26.21 -12.90 1.45
C PHE A 102 -26.59 -11.56 0.81
N TYR A 103 -26.65 -10.49 1.61
CA TYR A 103 -26.91 -9.14 1.11
C TYR A 103 -25.87 -8.69 0.10
N ALA A 104 -24.58 -8.87 0.37
CA ALA A 104 -23.51 -8.54 -0.57
C ALA A 104 -23.63 -9.31 -1.88
N PHE A 105 -23.90 -10.62 -1.80
CA PHE A 105 -24.04 -11.49 -2.98
C PHE A 105 -25.26 -11.13 -3.84
N CYS A 106 -26.38 -10.72 -3.23
CA CYS A 106 -27.56 -10.28 -3.97
C CYS A 106 -27.43 -8.84 -4.49
N SER A 107 -26.89 -7.92 -3.68
CA SER A 107 -26.80 -6.50 -4.03
C SER A 107 -25.82 -6.23 -5.18
N VAL A 108 -24.65 -6.88 -5.19
CA VAL A 108 -23.64 -6.68 -6.23
C VAL A 108 -24.19 -6.91 -7.66
N PRO A 109 -24.80 -8.06 -8.00
CA PRO A 109 -25.35 -8.27 -9.33
C PRO A 109 -26.56 -7.38 -9.64
N ILE A 110 -27.41 -7.09 -8.65
CA ILE A 110 -28.57 -6.17 -8.83
C ILE A 110 -28.11 -4.75 -9.20
N VAL A 111 -26.99 -4.28 -8.64
CA VAL A 111 -26.45 -2.95 -8.95
C VAL A 111 -25.75 -2.92 -10.32
N LEU A 112 -25.23 -4.05 -10.79
CA LEU A 112 -24.49 -4.16 -12.04
C LEU A 112 -25.36 -4.39 -13.29
N VAL A 113 -26.58 -4.88 -13.13
CA VAL A 113 -27.58 -5.09 -14.19
C VAL A 113 -28.52 -3.89 -14.28
#